data_AF-A0A1H4ZDF6-F1
#
_entry.id   AF-A0A1H4ZDF6-F1
#
_cell.length_a   1.000
_cell.length_b   1.000
_cell.length_c   1.000
_cell.angle_alpha   90.00
_cell.angle_beta   90.00
_cell.angle_gamma   90.00
#
_symmetry.space_group_name_H-M   'P 1'
#
loop_
_entity.id
_entity.type
_entity.pdbx_description
1 polymer ?
#
loop_
_entity_poly.entity_id
_entity_poly.type
_entity_poly.pdbx_seq_one_letter_code
_entity_poly.pdbx_strand_id
1 'polypeptide(L)'
;MTHTVTHTRSVMTMAATALAVAAVLTGCGGGGGEATKEPEGLTAAEACGGFAKDPAATAALKAVLGGERFEDDLSKPEKALDRLREDAAAQWADSYRPQPVTYCGLQAADEASKNLRIEVNAVGKGPYLGPELAESVTSYATGVEAFSSSTLGKLFFSCRLKAPAHPIVVETAVQGPAGVEETDGEQRTRLITLANAAARDVSAKLGCEGDGLVTGVPTRAAKSS
;
A
#
# COMPACT_ATOMS: atom_id res chain seq x y z
N MET A 1 -55.64 -20.73 -16.49
CA MET A 1 -54.72 -20.18 -15.49
C MET A 1 -55.41 -20.27 -14.15
N THR A 2 -55.04 -21.26 -13.35
CA THR A 2 -55.67 -21.58 -12.07
C THR A 2 -54.54 -21.89 -11.10
N HIS A 3 -54.30 -20.96 -10.17
CA HIS A 3 -53.37 -21.13 -9.06
C HIS A 3 -54.08 -21.90 -7.94
N THR A 4 -53.43 -22.95 -7.42
CA THR A 4 -53.83 -23.61 -6.18
C THR A 4 -52.65 -23.52 -5.23
N VAL A 5 -52.83 -22.75 -4.15
CA VAL A 5 -51.90 -22.64 -3.03
C VAL A 5 -52.27 -23.72 -2.03
N THR A 6 -51.35 -24.64 -1.74
CA THR A 6 -51.53 -25.67 -0.71
C THR A 6 -50.72 -25.28 0.52
N HIS A 7 -51.40 -24.88 1.59
CA HIS A 7 -50.84 -24.77 2.93
C HIS A 7 -50.65 -26.17 3.53
N THR A 8 -49.44 -26.49 3.95
CA THR A 8 -49.19 -27.67 4.80
C THR A 8 -48.40 -27.24 6.03
N ARG A 9 -49.07 -27.29 7.18
CA ARG A 9 -48.45 -27.25 8.52
C ARG A 9 -47.85 -28.62 8.82
N SER A 10 -46.63 -28.68 9.33
CA SER A 10 -46.08 -29.82 10.09
C SER A 10 -44.97 -29.30 10.99
N VAL A 11 -45.24 -29.17 12.29
CA VAL A 11 -44.94 -30.11 13.38
C VAL A 11 -43.44 -30.15 13.71
N MET A 12 -43.12 -29.53 14.84
CA MET A 12 -41.83 -29.61 15.54
C MET A 12 -41.45 -31.06 15.82
N THR A 13 -40.19 -31.41 15.53
CA THR A 13 -39.52 -32.53 16.17
C THR A 13 -38.16 -32.04 16.63
N MET A 14 -38.00 -31.83 17.94
CA MET A 14 -36.69 -31.68 18.56
C MET A 14 -35.97 -33.03 18.50
N ALA A 15 -34.79 -33.06 17.90
CA ALA A 15 -33.82 -34.13 18.09
C ALA A 15 -32.51 -33.49 18.55
N ALA A 16 -32.29 -33.51 19.86
CA ALA A 16 -31.00 -33.25 20.46
C ALA A 16 -30.14 -34.51 20.31
N THR A 17 -29.13 -34.46 19.46
CA THR A 17 -28.08 -35.49 19.41
C THR A 17 -26.78 -34.90 19.91
N ALA A 18 -26.45 -35.25 21.16
CA ALA A 18 -25.14 -35.07 21.74
C ALA A 18 -24.14 -35.96 20.99
N LEU A 19 -23.23 -35.36 20.23
CA LEU A 19 -22.06 -36.04 19.68
C LEU A 19 -20.95 -35.99 20.73
N ALA A 20 -20.74 -37.14 21.38
CA ALA A 20 -19.61 -37.40 22.25
C ALA A 20 -18.31 -37.31 21.44
N VAL A 21 -17.41 -36.41 21.84
CA VAL A 21 -16.04 -36.36 21.33
C VAL A 21 -15.25 -37.50 21.96
N ALA A 22 -15.02 -38.56 21.18
CA ALA A 22 -14.07 -39.60 21.55
C ALA A 22 -12.65 -39.06 21.36
N ALA A 23 -12.00 -38.72 22.46
CA ALA A 23 -10.56 -38.51 22.50
C ALA A 23 -9.86 -39.87 22.34
N VAL A 24 -9.20 -40.09 21.18
CA VAL A 24 -8.24 -41.17 21.02
C VAL A 24 -6.85 -40.56 21.22
N LEU A 25 -6.41 -40.58 22.48
CA LEU A 25 -5.02 -40.34 22.86
C LEU A 25 -4.23 -41.64 22.68
N THR A 26 -3.44 -41.73 21.62
CA THR A 26 -2.28 -42.63 21.58
C THR A 26 -1.05 -41.82 21.17
N GLY A 27 -0.38 -41.26 22.18
CA GLY A 27 0.84 -40.48 22.05
C GLY A 27 1.38 -40.17 23.44
N CYS A 28 1.98 -41.18 24.06
CA CYS A 28 2.69 -41.07 25.32
C CYS A 28 4.07 -40.44 25.05
N GLY A 29 4.23 -39.17 25.40
CA GLY A 29 5.49 -38.43 25.34
C GLY A 29 5.29 -37.04 25.93
N GLY A 30 5.74 -36.85 27.17
CA GLY A 30 5.48 -35.66 27.97
C GLY A 30 5.99 -34.35 27.34
N GLY A 31 5.21 -33.29 27.54
CA GLY A 31 5.54 -31.94 27.14
C GLY A 31 4.28 -31.10 26.95
N GLY A 32 3.73 -30.57 28.04
CA GLY A 32 2.77 -29.48 27.96
C GLY A 32 3.50 -28.26 27.39
N GLY A 33 3.36 -28.05 26.09
CA GLY A 33 3.80 -26.85 25.39
C GLY A 33 2.57 -26.20 24.78
N GLU A 34 2.36 -24.94 25.14
CA GLU A 34 1.32 -24.07 24.60
C GLU A 34 1.13 -24.30 23.10
N ALA A 35 -0.13 -24.45 22.67
CA ALA A 35 -0.47 -24.24 21.28
C ALA A 35 -0.05 -22.81 20.95
N THR A 36 1.09 -22.65 20.27
CA THR A 36 1.54 -21.37 19.74
C THR A 36 0.42 -20.81 18.89
N LYS A 37 -0.28 -19.80 19.42
CA LYS A 37 -1.25 -19.02 18.65
C LYS A 37 -0.54 -18.54 17.39
N GLU A 38 -1.19 -18.70 16.24
CA GLU A 38 -0.69 -18.10 15.00
C GLU A 38 -0.49 -16.59 15.21
N PRO A 39 0.61 -16.01 14.70
CA PRO A 39 0.86 -14.58 14.84
C PRO A 39 -0.30 -13.80 14.20
N GLU A 40 -0.94 -12.95 14.99
CA GLU A 40 -2.04 -12.10 14.56
C GLU A 40 -1.54 -11.08 13.50
N GLY A 41 -2.39 -10.75 12.53
CA GLY A 41 -2.10 -9.77 11.47
C GLY A 41 -1.65 -10.35 10.13
N LEU A 42 -1.79 -9.52 9.10
CA LEU A 42 -1.45 -9.79 7.71
C LEU A 42 0.04 -9.52 7.44
N THR A 43 0.62 -10.26 6.51
CA THR A 43 1.88 -9.82 5.88
C THR A 43 1.63 -8.60 5.00
N ALA A 44 2.68 -7.82 4.73
CA ALA A 44 2.56 -6.65 3.84
C ALA A 44 2.03 -7.00 2.44
N ALA A 45 2.40 -8.16 1.91
CA ALA A 45 1.95 -8.62 0.61
C ALA A 45 0.46 -9.03 0.60
N GLU A 46 -0.07 -9.51 1.72
CA GLU A 46 -1.49 -9.82 1.87
C GLU A 46 -2.33 -8.54 1.98
N ALA A 47 -1.85 -7.54 2.74
CA ALA A 47 -2.56 -6.27 2.90
C ALA A 47 -2.47 -5.36 1.66
N CYS A 48 -1.30 -5.27 1.04
CA CYS A 48 -1.02 -4.25 0.00
C CYS A 48 -0.60 -4.80 -1.36
N GLY A 49 -0.56 -6.13 -1.52
CA GLY A 49 -0.42 -6.77 -2.83
C GLY A 49 0.97 -6.67 -3.46
N GLY A 50 1.01 -6.28 -4.73
CA GLY A 50 2.14 -6.50 -5.65
C GLY A 50 3.45 -5.86 -5.22
N PHE A 51 3.45 -4.56 -4.88
CA PHE A 51 4.70 -3.87 -4.54
C PHE A 51 5.34 -4.40 -3.26
N ALA A 52 4.54 -4.87 -2.30
CA ALA A 52 5.01 -5.37 -1.02
C ALA A 52 5.71 -6.75 -1.12
N LYS A 53 5.72 -7.35 -2.33
CA LYS A 53 6.52 -8.54 -2.67
C LYS A 53 7.94 -8.19 -3.14
N ASP A 54 8.23 -6.93 -3.45
CA ASP A 54 9.60 -6.49 -3.76
C ASP A 54 10.46 -6.59 -2.49
N PRO A 55 11.60 -7.32 -2.51
CA PRO A 55 12.39 -7.55 -1.30
C PRO A 55 12.85 -6.28 -0.60
N ALA A 56 13.17 -5.23 -1.36
CA ALA A 56 13.59 -3.95 -0.78
C ALA A 56 12.40 -3.24 -0.12
N ALA A 57 11.21 -3.32 -0.72
CA ALA A 57 9.99 -2.79 -0.13
C ALA A 57 9.59 -3.55 1.14
N THR A 58 9.64 -4.88 1.14
CA THR A 58 9.34 -5.70 2.33
C THR A 58 10.29 -5.36 3.48
N ALA A 59 11.60 -5.27 3.20
CA ALA A 59 12.60 -4.90 4.21
C ALA A 59 12.38 -3.47 4.73
N ALA A 60 12.06 -2.52 3.85
CA ALA A 60 11.74 -1.15 4.24
C ALA A 60 10.47 -1.09 5.12
N LEU A 61 9.39 -1.79 4.77
CA LEU A 61 8.17 -1.84 5.59
C LEU A 61 8.46 -2.38 6.99
N LYS A 62 9.23 -3.47 7.08
CA LYS A 62 9.63 -4.03 8.38
C LYS A 62 10.42 -3.05 9.23
N ALA A 63 11.38 -2.35 8.62
CA ALA A 63 12.21 -1.37 9.32
C ALA A 63 11.42 -0.12 9.73
N VAL A 64 10.46 0.30 8.90
CA VAL A 64 9.65 1.51 9.11
C VAL A 64 8.58 1.27 10.19
N LEU A 65 7.87 0.15 10.13
CA LEU A 65 6.76 -0.16 11.03
C LEU A 65 7.16 -1.02 12.23
N GLY A 66 8.42 -1.45 12.32
CA GLY A 66 8.97 -2.17 13.46
C GLY A 66 8.57 -3.64 13.59
N GLY A 67 7.94 -4.22 12.57
CA GLY A 67 7.42 -5.59 12.61
C GLY A 67 7.11 -6.17 11.23
N GLU A 68 6.62 -7.40 11.18
CA GLU A 68 6.26 -8.10 9.92
C GLU A 68 4.76 -8.33 9.76
N ARG A 69 3.97 -7.91 10.75
CA ARG A 69 2.52 -8.15 10.85
C ARG A 69 1.78 -6.84 10.94
N PHE A 70 0.77 -6.71 10.09
CA PHE A 70 0.06 -5.47 9.85
C PHE A 70 -1.44 -5.68 9.78
N GLU A 71 -2.17 -4.60 10.01
CA GLU A 71 -3.58 -4.46 9.69
C GLU A 71 -3.72 -3.56 8.44
N ASP A 72 -4.77 -3.81 7.66
CA ASP A 72 -5.16 -2.89 6.58
C ASP A 72 -5.68 -1.57 7.17
N ASP A 73 -5.14 -0.44 6.72
CA ASP A 73 -5.57 0.91 7.11
C ASP A 73 -6.13 1.67 5.90
N LEU A 74 -7.38 1.36 5.53
CA LEU A 74 -8.14 2.07 4.52
C LEU A 74 -7.56 1.96 3.10
N SER A 75 -6.95 0.83 2.74
CA SER A 75 -6.43 0.62 1.37
C SER A 75 -7.56 0.60 0.34
N LYS A 76 -7.34 1.29 -0.79
CA LYS A 76 -8.30 1.34 -1.92
C LYS A 76 -7.58 1.26 -3.27
N PRO A 77 -6.80 0.19 -3.54
CA PRO A 77 -5.92 0.13 -4.71
C PRO A 77 -6.67 0.21 -6.05
N GLU A 78 -7.82 -0.45 -6.19
CA GLU A 78 -8.62 -0.40 -7.42
C GLU A 78 -9.18 1.01 -7.63
N LYS A 79 -9.72 1.64 -6.59
CA LYS A 79 -10.23 3.01 -6.65
C LYS A 79 -9.14 4.01 -7.04
N ALA A 80 -7.94 3.82 -6.49
CA ALA A 80 -6.78 4.64 -6.83
C ALA A 80 -6.38 4.50 -8.31
N LEU A 81 -6.36 3.26 -8.84
CA LEU A 81 -6.06 3.00 -10.24
C LEU A 81 -7.15 3.54 -11.18
N ASP A 82 -8.42 3.34 -10.85
CA ASP A 82 -9.54 3.85 -11.63
C ASP A 82 -9.52 5.36 -11.68
N ARG A 83 -9.23 6.02 -10.56
CA ARG A 83 -9.05 7.47 -10.53
C ARG A 83 -7.93 7.94 -11.47
N LEU A 84 -6.78 7.27 -11.46
CA LEU A 84 -5.68 7.62 -12.37
C LEU A 84 -6.05 7.43 -13.86
N ARG A 85 -6.86 6.41 -14.18
CA ARG A 85 -7.38 6.21 -15.55
C ARG A 85 -8.38 7.30 -15.95
N GLU A 86 -9.30 7.67 -15.06
CA GLU A 86 -10.24 8.78 -15.28
C GLU A 86 -9.49 10.09 -15.52
N ASP A 87 -8.51 10.37 -14.65
CA ASP A 87 -7.65 11.53 -14.75
C ASP A 87 -6.89 11.51 -16.10
N ALA A 88 -6.35 10.37 -16.53
CA ALA A 88 -5.68 10.24 -17.84
C ALA A 88 -6.60 10.35 -19.07
N ALA A 89 -7.92 10.19 -18.90
CA ALA A 89 -8.91 10.35 -19.96
C ALA A 89 -9.50 11.78 -20.02
N ALA A 90 -9.47 12.52 -18.91
CA ALA A 90 -10.08 13.85 -18.80
C ALA A 90 -9.10 15.00 -19.12
N GLN A 91 -9.47 15.94 -20.01
CA GLN A 91 -8.72 17.19 -20.13
C GLN A 91 -8.94 18.05 -18.89
N TRP A 92 -7.89 18.30 -18.10
CA TRP A 92 -7.99 19.10 -16.89
C TRP A 92 -7.79 20.58 -17.18
N ALA A 93 -8.50 21.43 -16.44
CA ALA A 93 -8.10 22.82 -16.28
C ALA A 93 -6.84 22.90 -15.41
N ASP A 94 -6.02 23.93 -15.59
CA ASP A 94 -4.81 24.15 -14.78
C ASP A 94 -5.07 24.25 -13.27
N SER A 95 -6.31 24.57 -12.88
CA SER A 95 -6.78 24.67 -11.49
C SER A 95 -7.24 23.34 -10.89
N TYR A 96 -7.45 22.30 -11.71
CA TYR A 96 -7.88 21.01 -11.22
C TYR A 96 -6.76 20.36 -10.39
N ARG A 97 -7.13 19.90 -9.20
CA ARG A 97 -6.24 19.21 -8.27
C ARG A 97 -6.95 17.92 -7.88
N PRO A 98 -6.62 16.78 -8.52
CA PRO A 98 -7.15 15.50 -8.11
C PRO A 98 -6.82 15.26 -6.63
N GLN A 99 -7.80 14.77 -5.87
CA GLN A 99 -7.57 14.39 -4.48
C GLN A 99 -6.76 13.08 -4.46
N PRO A 100 -5.71 12.98 -3.64
CA PRO A 100 -5.01 11.72 -3.39
C PRO A 100 -5.96 10.62 -2.95
N VAL A 101 -5.71 9.41 -3.43
CA VAL A 101 -6.42 8.20 -3.03
C VAL A 101 -5.42 7.24 -2.39
N THR A 102 -5.75 6.72 -1.21
CA THR A 102 -4.96 5.68 -0.55
C THR A 102 -4.88 4.45 -1.43
N TYR A 103 -3.69 4.18 -1.95
CA TYR A 103 -3.37 2.95 -2.67
C TYR A 103 -3.18 1.79 -1.70
N CYS A 104 -2.46 2.05 -0.61
CA CYS A 104 -2.18 1.09 0.46
C CYS A 104 -2.05 1.86 1.78
N GLY A 105 -2.67 1.39 2.84
CA GLY A 105 -2.42 1.84 4.20
C GLY A 105 -2.15 0.65 5.10
N LEU A 106 -1.15 0.80 5.96
CA LEU A 106 -0.71 -0.24 6.89
C LEU A 106 -0.61 0.33 8.29
N GLN A 107 -1.05 -0.45 9.25
CA GLN A 107 -0.84 -0.22 10.68
C GLN A 107 -0.11 -1.44 11.27
N ALA A 108 0.89 -1.22 12.12
CA ALA A 108 1.53 -2.32 12.85
C ALA A 108 0.51 -2.99 13.78
N ALA A 109 0.49 -4.33 13.80
CA ALA A 109 -0.48 -5.10 14.59
C ALA A 109 -0.29 -4.95 16.11
N ASP A 110 0.93 -4.63 16.56
CA ASP A 110 1.30 -4.45 17.96
C ASP A 110 1.26 -2.99 18.44
N GLU A 111 1.24 -2.02 17.51
CA GLU A 111 1.31 -0.59 17.85
C GLU A 111 0.59 0.30 16.81
N ALA A 112 -0.63 0.75 17.14
CA ALA A 112 -1.45 1.58 16.24
C ALA A 112 -0.82 2.93 15.83
N SER A 113 0.09 3.48 16.65
CA SER A 113 0.84 4.71 16.32
C SER A 113 1.84 4.52 15.19
N LYS A 114 2.25 3.27 14.90
CA LYS A 114 3.10 2.94 13.76
C LYS A 114 2.21 2.59 12.58
N ASN A 115 1.82 3.62 11.86
CA ASN A 115 1.10 3.48 10.60
C ASN A 115 1.83 4.20 9.47
N LEU A 116 1.51 3.77 8.25
CA LEU A 116 2.04 4.33 7.03
C LEU A 116 0.95 4.30 5.96
N ARG A 117 0.87 5.37 5.17
CA ARG A 117 -0.04 5.47 4.04
C ARG A 117 0.71 5.74 2.76
N ILE A 118 0.35 5.03 1.70
CA ILE A 118 0.76 5.26 0.34
C ILE A 118 -0.45 5.80 -0.42
N GLU A 119 -0.37 7.05 -0.85
CA GLU A 119 -1.39 7.73 -1.64
C GLU A 119 -0.88 7.97 -3.06
N VAL A 120 -1.79 7.92 -4.02
CA VAL A 120 -1.50 8.23 -5.42
C VAL A 120 -2.52 9.20 -5.99
N ASN A 121 -2.06 10.06 -6.88
CA ASN A 121 -2.88 10.99 -7.64
C ASN A 121 -2.17 11.40 -8.91
N ALA A 122 -2.96 11.86 -9.88
CA ALA A 122 -2.41 12.57 -11.01
C ALA A 122 -2.12 14.03 -10.62
N VAL A 123 -1.05 14.60 -11.16
CA VAL A 123 -0.62 15.97 -10.89
C VAL A 123 -0.32 16.72 -12.19
N GLY A 124 -0.33 18.05 -12.10
CA GLY A 124 0.06 18.93 -13.20
C GLY A 124 1.56 18.88 -13.49
N LYS A 125 2.02 19.82 -14.32
CA LYS A 125 3.46 19.99 -14.59
C LYS A 125 4.15 20.59 -13.37
N GLY A 126 5.38 20.15 -13.11
CA GLY A 126 6.24 20.65 -12.03
C GLY A 126 6.71 22.10 -12.23
N PRO A 127 7.62 22.59 -11.36
CA PRO A 127 8.41 21.83 -10.37
C PRO A 127 7.56 21.27 -9.21
N TYR A 128 7.94 20.10 -8.69
CA TYR A 128 7.19 19.42 -7.62
C TYR A 128 7.78 19.68 -6.23
N LEU A 129 9.10 19.77 -6.14
CA LEU A 129 9.82 20.19 -4.95
C LEU A 129 9.81 21.71 -4.85
N GLY A 130 9.03 22.21 -3.89
CA GLY A 130 9.05 23.63 -3.53
C GLY A 130 10.35 24.02 -2.83
N PRO A 131 10.77 25.29 -2.92
CA PRO A 131 12.02 25.77 -2.32
C PRO A 131 12.07 25.58 -0.79
N GLU A 132 10.91 25.65 -0.12
CA GLU A 132 10.80 25.48 1.34
C GLU A 132 11.16 24.06 1.80
N LEU A 133 10.92 23.04 0.96
CA LEU A 133 11.24 21.65 1.27
C LEU A 133 12.65 21.27 0.83
N ALA A 134 13.25 22.01 -0.10
CA ALA A 134 14.52 21.64 -0.72
C ALA A 134 15.68 21.49 0.28
N GLU A 135 15.66 22.25 1.38
CA GLU A 135 16.70 22.19 2.43
C GLU A 135 16.50 21.04 3.43
N SER A 136 15.27 20.52 3.56
CA SER A 136 14.91 19.53 4.58
C SER A 136 14.79 18.10 4.04
N VAL A 137 14.78 17.92 2.72
CA VAL A 137 14.64 16.60 2.07
C VAL A 137 15.95 16.07 1.52
N THR A 138 15.95 14.80 1.16
CA THR A 138 16.98 14.15 0.35
C THR A 138 16.40 13.77 -1.00
N SER A 139 17.03 14.19 -2.09
CA SER A 139 16.60 13.86 -3.45
C SER A 139 17.18 12.52 -3.92
N TYR A 140 16.45 11.83 -4.79
CA TYR A 140 16.78 10.50 -5.30
C TYR A 140 16.63 10.43 -6.82
N ALA A 141 17.44 9.58 -7.46
CA ALA A 141 17.44 9.37 -8.91
C ALA A 141 16.44 8.28 -9.30
N THR A 142 15.17 8.64 -9.43
CA THR A 142 14.09 7.79 -9.97
C THR A 142 12.92 8.65 -10.43
N GLY A 143 12.20 8.22 -11.46
CA GLY A 143 11.09 8.96 -12.04
C GLY A 143 11.52 10.30 -12.66
N VAL A 144 10.58 11.24 -12.69
CA VAL A 144 10.81 12.64 -13.07
C VAL A 144 11.42 13.41 -11.91
N GLU A 145 10.95 13.14 -10.69
CA GLU A 145 11.46 13.77 -9.48
C GLU A 145 11.14 12.88 -8.26
N ALA A 146 12.06 12.79 -7.31
CA ALA A 146 11.90 11.96 -6.13
C ALA A 146 12.65 12.56 -4.95
N PHE A 147 12.00 12.66 -3.80
CA PHE A 147 12.60 13.17 -2.57
C PHE A 147 11.93 12.63 -1.31
N SER A 148 12.65 12.66 -0.18
CA SER A 148 12.12 12.20 1.09
C SER A 148 12.69 12.93 2.31
N SER A 149 11.84 13.12 3.33
CA SER A 149 12.17 13.47 4.72
C SER A 149 11.93 12.26 5.65
N SER A 150 12.04 12.43 6.97
CA SER A 150 11.86 11.32 7.93
C SER A 150 10.43 10.75 7.96
N THR A 151 9.42 11.52 7.54
CA THR A 151 8.01 11.12 7.60
C THR A 151 7.28 11.19 6.27
N LEU A 152 7.99 11.59 5.20
CA LEU A 152 7.42 11.77 3.87
C LEU A 152 8.37 11.23 2.81
N GLY A 153 7.87 10.42 1.88
CA GLY A 153 8.54 10.11 0.61
C GLY A 153 7.63 10.51 -0.54
N LYS A 154 8.10 11.31 -1.48
CA LYS A 154 7.36 11.68 -2.69
C LYS A 154 8.14 11.26 -3.92
N LEU A 155 7.43 10.67 -4.87
CA LEU A 155 7.95 10.29 -6.17
C LEU A 155 6.95 10.70 -7.25
N PHE A 156 7.46 11.35 -8.29
CA PHE A 156 6.71 11.79 -9.45
C PHE A 156 7.21 11.03 -10.68
N PHE A 157 6.34 10.37 -11.43
CA PHE A 157 6.71 9.67 -12.65
C PHE A 157 5.75 9.97 -13.80
N SER A 158 6.29 9.98 -15.02
CA SER A 158 5.45 10.15 -16.21
C SER A 158 4.70 8.86 -16.49
N CYS A 159 3.40 8.94 -16.70
CA CYS A 159 2.61 7.80 -17.14
C CYS A 159 1.93 8.12 -18.47
N ARG A 160 2.39 7.47 -19.54
CA ARG A 160 1.69 7.43 -20.82
C ARG A 160 0.99 6.09 -20.95
N LEU A 161 -0.33 6.07 -20.81
CA LEU A 161 -1.11 4.85 -21.05
C LEU A 161 -1.14 4.56 -22.55
N LYS A 162 -1.25 3.28 -22.91
CA LYS A 162 -1.55 2.86 -24.29
C LYS A 162 -2.92 3.43 -24.67
N ALA A 163 -2.99 4.13 -25.81
CA ALA A 163 -4.10 4.98 -26.26
C ALA A 163 -5.51 4.43 -25.95
N PRO A 164 -6.54 5.30 -25.77
CA PRO A 164 -6.54 6.76 -25.96
C PRO A 164 -6.52 7.54 -24.63
N ALA A 165 -5.35 7.96 -24.18
CA ALA A 165 -5.18 8.79 -22.97
C ALA A 165 -4.06 9.81 -23.19
N HIS A 166 -4.18 11.00 -22.60
CA HIS A 166 -3.05 11.94 -22.57
C HIS A 166 -2.02 11.49 -21.52
N PRO A 167 -0.75 11.85 -21.70
CA PRO A 167 0.26 11.66 -20.66
C PRO A 167 -0.13 12.41 -19.39
N ILE A 168 -0.02 11.75 -18.25
CA ILE A 168 -0.14 12.35 -16.92
C ILE A 168 1.18 12.22 -16.18
N VAL A 169 1.36 13.01 -15.12
CA VAL A 169 2.37 12.73 -14.10
C VAL A 169 1.64 12.18 -12.88
N VAL A 170 2.14 11.08 -12.34
CA VAL A 170 1.60 10.44 -11.14
C VAL A 170 2.50 10.76 -9.96
N GLU A 171 1.90 11.32 -8.92
CA GLU A 171 2.52 11.42 -7.59
C GLU A 171 2.24 10.12 -6.83
N THR A 172 3.28 9.54 -6.24
CA THR A 172 3.21 8.49 -5.23
C THR A 172 3.80 9.05 -3.95
N ALA A 173 2.94 9.29 -2.96
CA ALA A 173 3.30 9.86 -1.67
C ALA A 173 3.20 8.80 -0.59
N VAL A 174 4.26 8.65 0.20
CA VAL A 174 4.33 7.79 1.38
C VAL A 174 4.41 8.69 2.61
N GLN A 175 3.47 8.52 3.55
CA GLN A 175 3.40 9.28 4.79
C GLN A 175 3.53 8.35 5.99
N GLY A 176 4.31 8.77 6.99
CA GLY A 176 4.47 8.09 8.27
C GLY A 176 5.73 7.21 8.37
N PRO A 177 5.92 6.56 9.53
CA PRO A 177 5.20 6.78 10.78
C PRO A 177 5.56 8.13 11.40
N ALA A 178 4.69 8.62 12.29
CA ALA A 178 4.96 9.83 13.05
C ALA A 178 6.05 9.61 14.11
N GLY A 179 6.62 10.70 14.63
CA GLY A 179 7.58 10.64 15.75
C GLY A 179 8.98 10.14 15.38
N VAL A 180 9.32 10.05 14.09
CA VAL A 180 10.68 9.73 13.64
C VAL A 180 11.53 11.00 13.56
N GLU A 181 12.73 10.92 14.15
CA GLU A 181 13.73 11.99 14.13
C GLU A 181 14.01 12.50 12.71
N GLU A 182 13.99 13.81 12.51
CA GLU A 182 14.20 14.42 11.18
C GLU A 182 15.57 14.09 10.58
N THR A 183 16.56 13.82 11.44
CA THR A 183 17.94 13.52 11.05
C THR A 183 18.16 12.07 10.61
N ASP A 184 17.14 11.20 10.70
CA ASP A 184 17.24 9.81 10.27
C ASP A 184 17.32 9.68 8.75
N GLY A 185 18.56 9.65 8.23
CA GLY A 185 18.83 9.50 6.81
C GLY A 185 18.53 8.10 6.24
N GLU A 186 18.45 7.08 7.07
CA GLU A 186 18.03 5.75 6.65
C GLU A 186 16.53 5.72 6.43
N GLN A 187 15.77 6.34 7.33
CA GLN A 187 14.32 6.46 7.20
C GLN A 187 13.92 7.11 5.88
N ARG A 188 14.59 8.21 5.49
CA ARG A 188 14.38 8.85 4.18
C ARG A 188 14.54 7.87 3.02
N THR A 189 15.57 7.00 3.12
CA THR A 189 15.87 5.99 2.09
C THR A 189 14.83 4.88 2.10
N ARG A 190 14.31 4.50 3.26
CA ARG A 190 13.22 3.52 3.38
C ARG A 190 11.94 4.07 2.75
N LEU A 191 11.53 5.29 3.08
CA LEU A 191 10.30 5.88 2.54
C LEU A 191 10.34 6.06 1.02
N ILE A 192 11.47 6.51 0.46
CA ILE A 192 11.56 6.59 -1.01
C ILE A 192 11.63 5.21 -1.67
N THR A 193 12.19 4.20 -0.99
CA THR A 193 12.16 2.81 -1.49
C THR A 193 10.72 2.30 -1.59
N LEU A 194 9.89 2.60 -0.58
CA LEU A 194 8.46 2.28 -0.60
C LEU A 194 7.72 3.03 -1.71
N ALA A 195 7.96 4.34 -1.86
CA ALA A 195 7.36 5.14 -2.91
C ALA A 195 7.73 4.60 -4.31
N ASN A 196 9.00 4.23 -4.51
CA ASN A 196 9.50 3.67 -5.77
C ASN A 196 8.89 2.31 -6.09
N ALA A 197 8.79 1.40 -5.10
CA ALA A 197 8.16 0.11 -5.31
C ALA A 197 6.66 0.25 -5.62
N ALA A 198 5.94 1.09 -4.88
CA ALA A 198 4.53 1.35 -5.14
C ALA A 198 4.30 2.01 -6.51
N ALA A 199 5.11 3.00 -6.88
CA ALA A 199 5.05 3.63 -8.20
C ALA A 199 5.27 2.63 -9.33
N ARG A 200 6.21 1.68 -9.17
CA ARG A 200 6.44 0.61 -10.17
C ARG A 200 5.23 -0.32 -10.31
N ASP A 201 4.60 -0.69 -9.20
CA ASP A 201 3.39 -1.53 -9.21
C ASP A 201 2.21 -0.80 -9.88
N VAL A 202 2.03 0.49 -9.55
CA VAL A 202 1.01 1.35 -10.20
C VAL A 202 1.28 1.50 -11.69
N SER A 203 2.53 1.82 -12.07
CA SER A 203 2.96 1.95 -13.46
C SER A 203 2.65 0.69 -14.26
N ALA A 204 3.01 -0.49 -13.72
CA ALA A 204 2.74 -1.78 -14.34
C ALA A 204 1.24 -2.05 -14.49
N LYS A 205 0.42 -1.76 -13.48
CA LYS A 205 -1.05 -1.97 -13.51
C LYS A 205 -1.80 -1.01 -14.43
N LEU A 206 -1.26 0.18 -14.66
CA LEU A 206 -1.77 1.14 -15.63
C LEU A 206 -1.24 0.89 -17.05
N GLY A 207 -0.16 0.11 -17.18
CA GLY A 207 0.52 -0.11 -18.46
C GLY A 207 1.20 1.16 -18.96
N CYS A 208 1.78 1.95 -18.05
CA CYS A 208 2.47 3.18 -18.38
C CYS A 208 3.74 2.88 -19.20
N GLU A 209 4.04 3.77 -20.16
CA GLU A 209 5.31 3.81 -20.87
C GLU A 209 6.12 5.03 -20.44
N GLY A 210 7.45 4.89 -20.38
CA GLY A 210 8.37 6.00 -20.11
C GLY A 210 8.35 6.52 -18.68
N ASP A 211 8.14 5.64 -17.69
CA ASP A 211 8.02 6.03 -16.28
C ASP A 211 9.33 6.52 -15.63
N GLY A 212 10.49 6.08 -16.14
CA GLY A 212 11.80 6.44 -15.58
C GLY A 212 12.06 5.86 -14.19
N LEU A 213 11.30 4.83 -13.78
CA LEU A 213 11.41 4.23 -12.45
C LEU A 213 12.57 3.22 -12.39
N VAL A 214 13.38 3.29 -11.33
CA VAL A 214 14.51 2.38 -11.13
C VAL A 214 14.11 1.14 -10.34
N THR A 215 14.76 0.01 -10.57
CA THR A 215 14.54 -1.20 -9.76
C THR A 215 15.25 -1.11 -8.40
N GLY A 216 14.62 -1.62 -7.35
CA GLY A 216 15.21 -1.68 -6.00
C GLY A 216 15.26 -0.32 -5.30
N VAL A 217 16.35 -0.08 -4.55
CA VAL A 217 16.56 1.13 -3.75
C VAL A 217 17.09 2.26 -4.64
N PRO A 218 16.38 3.40 -4.77
CA PRO A 218 16.89 4.55 -5.51
C PRO A 218 18.19 5.11 -4.93
N THR A 219 19.12 5.50 -5.80
CA THR A 219 20.34 6.19 -5.38
C THR A 219 20.04 7.66 -5.05
N ARG A 220 20.79 8.26 -4.13
CA ARG A 220 20.67 9.69 -3.84
C ARG A 220 21.09 10.49 -5.08
N ALA A 221 20.31 11.50 -5.43
CA ALA A 221 20.66 12.41 -6.51
C ALA A 221 21.87 13.27 -6.10
N ALA A 222 22.72 13.61 -7.07
CA ALA A 222 23.77 14.59 -6.83
C ALA A 222 23.13 15.94 -6.44
N LYS A 223 23.70 16.64 -5.46
CA LYS A 223 23.29 18.01 -5.18
C LYS A 223 23.60 18.86 -6.42
N SER A 224 22.58 19.43 -7.04
CA SER A 224 22.77 20.49 -8.03
C SER A 224 23.51 21.64 -7.33
N SER A 225 24.73 21.90 -7.78
CA SER A 225 25.63 22.94 -7.25
C SER A 225 25.20 24.32 -7.72
#